data_AF-A0A9J7IZK4-F1
#
_entry.id   AF-A0A9J7IZK4-F1
#
_cell.length_a   1.000
_cell.length_b   1.000
_cell.length_c   1.000
_cell.angle_alpha   90.00
_cell.angle_beta   90.00
_cell.angle_gamma   90.00
#
_symmetry.space_group_name_H-M   'P 1'
#
loop_
_entity.id
_entity.type
_entity.pdbx_description
1 polymer ?
#
loop_
_entity_poly.entity_id
_entity_poly.type
_entity_poly.pdbx_seq_one_letter_code
_entity_poly.pdbx_strand_id
1 'polypeptide(L)'
;MGNPDGIEFTHNIRTRRPLNSVDWTQNVSVRAETRPSEWHKNVDLEKEQKDRRCFGTNINRNFAYHWQDDVHKTPTRCCQYYPGQKPFSTAEAQAVRKYVDKMGDFINLAIHLHASFIPKKEYILYPWRYSLRTPSNYRTLQDIGEYAARQARLPDGRLYEVHQSSNDERVAGTLIDYISGVVGIDLVFLIKPYHEMFPNFTDTSDLGVYVKKSISTVLSLVRAWRSSTKQNTLSFFGRDVEF
;
A
#
# COMPACT_ATOMS: atom_id res chain seq x y z
N MET A 1 10.50 16.29 -8.53
CA MET A 1 11.70 15.71 -9.16
C MET A 1 11.71 14.23 -8.84
N GLY A 2 11.77 13.36 -9.85
CA GLY A 2 11.96 11.93 -9.61
C GLY A 2 13.36 11.65 -9.07
N ASN A 3 13.56 10.47 -8.48
CA ASN A 3 14.88 9.96 -8.13
C ASN A 3 15.47 9.27 -9.38
N PRO A 4 16.31 9.95 -10.20
CA PRO A 4 16.83 9.39 -11.45
C PRO A 4 17.67 8.13 -11.20
N ASP A 5 18.45 8.12 -10.12
CA ASP A 5 19.26 6.97 -9.70
C ASP A 5 18.37 5.75 -9.39
N GLY A 6 17.18 6.00 -8.83
CA GLY A 6 16.19 4.96 -8.57
C GLY A 6 15.60 4.36 -9.84
N ILE A 7 15.42 5.17 -10.89
CA ILE A 7 14.96 4.70 -12.22
C ILE A 7 16.05 3.84 -12.86
N GLU A 8 17.28 4.33 -12.90
CA GLU A 8 18.41 3.60 -13.48
C GLU A 8 18.68 2.28 -12.75
N PHE A 9 18.68 2.31 -11.40
CA PHE A 9 18.78 1.10 -10.58
C PHE A 9 17.67 0.10 -10.92
N THR A 10 16.42 0.57 -11.04
CA THR A 10 15.26 -0.28 -11.34
C THR A 10 15.35 -0.88 -12.74
N HIS A 11 15.82 -0.14 -13.74
CA HIS A 11 16.01 -0.68 -15.09
C HIS A 11 17.15 -1.69 -15.13
N ASN A 12 18.30 -1.37 -14.52
CA ASN A 12 19.49 -2.22 -14.52
C ASN A 12 19.28 -3.54 -13.78
N ILE A 13 18.50 -3.55 -12.69
CA ILE A 13 18.23 -4.79 -11.97
C ILE A 13 17.26 -5.69 -12.72
N ARG A 14 16.33 -5.14 -13.52
CA ARG A 14 15.29 -5.91 -14.25
C ARG A 14 15.85 -6.76 -15.39
N THR A 15 16.95 -6.34 -16.02
CA THR A 15 17.62 -7.07 -17.10
C THR A 15 18.37 -8.31 -16.60
N ARG A 16 18.62 -8.42 -15.29
CA ARG A 16 19.37 -9.53 -14.69
C ARG A 16 18.54 -10.80 -14.64
N ARG A 17 19.23 -11.95 -14.62
CA ARG A 17 18.61 -13.27 -14.48
C ARG A 17 17.88 -13.36 -13.13
N PRO A 18 16.60 -13.81 -13.10
CA PRO A 18 15.89 -14.03 -11.85
C PRO A 18 16.46 -15.24 -11.10
N LEU A 19 16.53 -15.12 -9.77
CA LEU A 19 16.93 -16.16 -8.84
C LEU A 19 15.92 -16.23 -7.69
N ASN A 20 15.71 -17.40 -7.09
CA ASN A 20 14.85 -17.53 -5.91
C ASN A 20 15.27 -16.51 -4.84
N SER A 21 14.30 -15.81 -4.26
CA SER A 21 14.57 -14.71 -3.36
C SER A 21 15.32 -15.12 -2.10
N VAL A 22 15.13 -16.33 -1.59
CA VAL A 22 15.90 -16.85 -0.46
C VAL A 22 17.37 -17.01 -0.84
N ASP A 23 17.65 -17.66 -1.98
CA ASP A 23 19.01 -17.87 -2.49
C ASP A 23 19.70 -16.53 -2.79
N TRP A 24 18.97 -15.60 -3.42
CA TRP A 24 19.45 -14.24 -3.70
C TRP A 24 19.78 -13.49 -2.40
N THR A 25 18.97 -13.69 -1.35
CA THR A 25 19.21 -13.06 -0.06
C THR A 25 20.42 -13.68 0.64
N GLN A 26 20.65 -14.98 0.51
CA GLN A 26 21.70 -15.68 1.26
C GLN A 26 23.09 -15.61 0.61
N ASN A 27 23.14 -15.53 -0.72
CA ASN A 27 24.40 -15.55 -1.45
C ASN A 27 24.75 -14.16 -1.99
N VAL A 28 25.68 -13.47 -1.32
CA VAL A 28 26.11 -12.12 -1.71
C VAL A 28 26.77 -12.12 -3.10
N SER A 29 27.55 -13.16 -3.42
CA SER A 29 28.33 -13.23 -4.66
C SER A 29 27.46 -13.24 -5.91
N VAL A 30 26.25 -13.82 -5.84
CA VAL A 30 25.35 -13.90 -7.01
C VAL A 30 24.51 -12.62 -7.21
N ARG A 31 24.40 -11.73 -6.21
CA ARG A 31 23.51 -10.54 -6.30
C ARG A 31 23.96 -9.53 -7.35
N ALA A 32 25.26 -9.48 -7.64
CA ALA A 32 25.81 -8.54 -8.62
C ALA A 32 25.30 -8.81 -10.04
N GLU A 33 24.98 -10.06 -10.36
CA GLU A 33 24.62 -10.50 -11.72
C GLU A 33 23.17 -11.00 -11.84
N THR A 34 22.49 -11.16 -10.70
CA THR A 34 21.11 -11.67 -10.64
C THR A 34 20.16 -10.68 -9.97
N ARG A 35 18.86 -10.95 -10.08
CA ARG A 35 17.80 -10.26 -9.35
C ARG A 35 16.95 -11.27 -8.59
N PRO A 36 16.29 -10.88 -7.49
CA PRO A 36 15.34 -11.77 -6.85
C PRO A 36 14.13 -11.97 -7.79
N SER A 37 13.58 -13.18 -7.77
CA SER A 37 12.34 -13.49 -8.48
C SER A 37 11.18 -12.67 -7.92
N GLU A 38 11.18 -12.42 -6.61
CA GLU A 38 10.22 -11.56 -5.89
C GLU A 38 10.92 -10.76 -4.77
N TRP A 39 10.55 -9.50 -4.56
CA TRP A 39 11.10 -8.73 -3.44
C TRP A 39 10.06 -7.75 -2.89
N HIS A 40 9.73 -7.91 -1.62
CA HIS A 40 8.73 -7.08 -0.92
C HIS A 40 9.30 -6.32 0.28
N LYS A 41 10.61 -6.41 0.49
CA LYS A 41 11.31 -5.80 1.61
C LYS A 41 12.12 -4.58 1.15
N ASN A 42 12.59 -3.79 2.09
CA ASN A 42 13.72 -2.91 1.82
C ASN A 42 15.03 -3.72 1.73
N VAL A 43 16.17 -3.05 1.60
CA VAL A 43 17.49 -3.68 1.49
C VAL A 43 18.37 -3.46 2.72
N ASP A 44 17.77 -3.05 3.85
CA ASP A 44 18.51 -2.74 5.07
C ASP A 44 19.18 -3.95 5.70
N LEU A 45 20.43 -3.76 6.13
CA LEU A 45 21.14 -4.67 7.00
C LEU A 45 20.79 -4.33 8.46
N GLU A 46 20.18 -5.27 9.19
CA GLU A 46 20.02 -5.13 10.64
C GLU A 46 21.40 -5.16 11.31
N LYS A 47 21.70 -4.09 12.05
CA LYS A 47 22.99 -3.88 12.72
C LYS A 47 23.24 -4.86 13.87
N GLU A 48 22.20 -5.47 14.42
CA GLU A 48 22.24 -6.19 15.71
C GLU A 48 22.40 -7.72 15.59
N GLN A 49 22.48 -8.31 14.39
CA GLN A 49 22.59 -9.76 14.23
C GLN A 49 23.89 -10.23 13.55
N LYS A 50 24.52 -11.25 14.16
CA LYS A 50 25.70 -11.96 13.65
C LYS A 50 25.41 -12.77 12.38
N ASP A 51 24.17 -13.17 12.15
CA ASP A 51 23.78 -13.96 10.99
C ASP A 51 23.39 -13.05 9.81
N ARG A 52 24.36 -12.81 8.91
CA ARG A 52 24.21 -11.95 7.72
C ARG A 52 23.45 -12.62 6.58
N ARG A 53 22.89 -13.83 6.80
CA ARG A 53 22.27 -14.64 5.74
C ARG A 53 21.02 -14.02 5.13
N CYS A 54 20.23 -13.25 5.89
CA CYS A 54 19.04 -12.59 5.34
C CYS A 54 18.96 -11.13 5.75
N PHE A 55 18.35 -10.29 4.90
CA PHE A 55 18.25 -8.85 5.14
C PHE A 55 16.94 -8.28 4.61
N GLY A 56 16.70 -7.00 4.90
CA GLY A 56 15.47 -6.32 4.58
C GLY A 56 14.34 -6.58 5.56
N THR A 57 13.41 -5.63 5.61
CA THR A 57 12.14 -5.67 6.35
C THR A 57 11.01 -5.28 5.41
N ASN A 58 9.85 -5.92 5.55
CA ASN A 58 8.65 -5.49 4.86
C ASN A 58 8.11 -4.22 5.54
N ILE A 59 8.34 -3.07 4.91
CA ILE A 59 8.01 -1.75 5.49
C ILE A 59 6.52 -1.67 5.84
N ASN A 60 5.63 -2.20 4.99
CA ASN A 60 4.17 -2.19 5.24
C ASN A 60 3.70 -3.23 6.25
N ARG A 61 4.61 -3.79 7.05
CA ARG A 61 4.33 -4.57 8.26
C ARG A 61 5.13 -4.04 9.46
N ASN A 62 5.75 -2.86 9.34
CA ASN A 62 6.67 -2.30 10.35
C ASN A 62 6.09 -1.11 11.12
N PHE A 63 4.78 -0.83 11.04
CA PHE A 63 4.16 0.29 11.74
C PHE A 63 3.56 -0.13 13.10
N ALA A 64 3.63 0.73 14.12
CA ALA A 64 3.22 0.40 15.50
C ALA A 64 1.70 0.48 15.75
N TYR A 65 0.92 -0.30 15.00
CA TYR A 65 -0.50 -0.47 15.29
C TYR A 65 -0.91 -1.91 15.00
N HIS A 66 -1.33 -2.62 16.06
CA HIS A 66 -1.55 -4.06 16.07
C HIS A 66 -0.35 -4.88 15.55
N TRP A 67 0.86 -4.31 15.50
CA TRP A 67 2.06 -4.99 14.99
C TRP A 67 2.29 -6.35 15.64
N GLN A 68 1.98 -6.46 16.93
CA GLN A 68 2.12 -7.69 17.72
C GLN A 68 1.02 -8.72 17.50
N ASP A 69 -0.10 -8.36 16.88
CA ASP A 69 -1.23 -9.27 16.66
C ASP A 69 -0.88 -10.37 15.63
N ASP A 70 0.12 -10.11 14.78
CA ASP A 70 0.71 -11.09 13.85
C ASP A 70 1.97 -11.80 14.43
N VAL A 71 2.41 -11.51 15.67
CA VAL A 71 3.72 -11.95 16.20
C VAL A 71 3.75 -13.42 16.65
N HIS A 72 2.61 -14.08 16.84
CA HIS A 72 2.58 -15.52 17.11
C HIS A 72 3.00 -16.39 15.90
N LYS A 73 3.34 -15.77 14.77
CA LYS A 73 3.91 -16.41 13.57
C LYS A 73 4.96 -15.51 12.91
N THR A 74 5.80 -14.79 13.68
CA THR A 74 6.80 -13.89 13.07
C THR A 74 7.61 -14.65 12.02
N PRO A 75 7.47 -14.31 10.72
CA PRO A 75 8.19 -15.00 9.68
C PRO A 75 9.68 -14.86 9.91
N THR A 76 10.47 -15.86 9.51
CA THR A 76 11.92 -15.73 9.56
C THR A 76 12.36 -14.52 8.73
N ARG A 77 13.52 -13.93 9.04
CA ARG A 77 14.05 -12.76 8.31
C ARG A 77 14.20 -12.99 6.80
N CYS A 78 14.34 -14.23 6.36
CA CYS A 78 14.39 -14.60 4.95
C CYS A 78 13.03 -14.50 4.25
N CYS A 79 11.92 -14.57 4.99
CA CYS A 79 10.59 -14.41 4.44
C CYS A 79 10.36 -12.98 3.92
N GLN A 80 9.67 -12.85 2.80
CA GLN A 80 9.30 -11.56 2.21
C GLN A 80 8.30 -10.76 3.06
N TYR A 81 7.65 -11.41 4.04
CA TYR A 81 6.71 -10.80 4.97
C TYR A 81 7.30 -10.49 6.35
N TYR A 82 8.62 -10.62 6.51
CA TYR A 82 9.29 -10.31 7.78
C TYR A 82 9.00 -8.86 8.22
N PRO A 83 8.36 -8.63 9.39
CA PRO A 83 7.89 -7.32 9.81
C PRO A 83 8.95 -6.45 10.50
N GLY A 84 10.18 -6.96 10.65
CA GLY A 84 11.25 -6.32 11.43
C GLY A 84 11.32 -6.85 12.87
N GLN A 85 12.35 -6.46 13.62
CA GLN A 85 12.52 -6.87 15.02
C GLN A 85 11.58 -6.14 15.99
N LYS A 86 11.16 -4.94 15.62
CA LYS A 86 10.25 -4.08 16.38
C LYS A 86 9.56 -3.10 15.42
N PRO A 87 8.42 -2.51 15.82
CA PRO A 87 7.83 -1.43 15.05
C PRO A 87 8.83 -0.29 14.82
N PHE A 88 8.78 0.31 13.64
CA PHE A 88 9.65 1.40 13.20
C PHE A 88 11.15 1.06 13.30
N SER A 89 11.52 -0.18 13.02
CA SER A 89 12.92 -0.61 12.97
C SER A 89 13.63 -0.16 11.70
N THR A 90 12.89 0.23 10.64
CA THR A 90 13.50 0.72 9.39
C THR A 90 13.52 2.25 9.31
N ALA A 91 14.50 2.79 8.59
CA ALA A 91 14.60 4.24 8.40
C ALA A 91 13.41 4.81 7.61
N GLU A 92 12.87 4.05 6.65
CA GLU A 92 11.72 4.46 5.84
C GLU A 92 10.44 4.54 6.69
N ALA A 93 10.18 3.53 7.53
CA ALA A 93 9.03 3.54 8.42
C ALA A 93 9.11 4.69 9.43
N GLN A 94 10.32 4.97 9.97
CA GLN A 94 10.57 6.12 10.84
C GLN A 94 10.36 7.46 10.13
N ALA A 95 10.78 7.57 8.87
CA ALA A 95 10.58 8.79 8.08
C ALA A 95 9.10 9.06 7.81
N VAL A 96 8.32 8.03 7.43
CA VAL A 96 6.87 8.16 7.25
C VAL A 96 6.20 8.53 8.55
N ARG A 97 6.52 7.85 9.66
CA ARG A 97 6.05 8.20 11.01
C ARG A 97 6.29 9.67 11.31
N LYS A 98 7.54 10.14 11.18
CA LYS A 98 7.89 11.54 11.46
C LYS A 98 7.07 12.53 10.64
N TYR A 99 6.76 12.20 9.39
CA TYR A 99 5.93 13.04 8.54
C TYR A 99 4.47 13.07 9.02
N VAL A 100 3.86 11.90 9.23
CA VAL A 100 2.43 11.83 9.61
C VAL A 100 2.19 12.29 11.04
N ASP A 101 3.12 12.07 11.97
CA ASP A 101 3.04 12.58 13.34
C ASP A 101 3.07 14.13 13.37
N LYS A 102 3.72 14.77 12.37
CA LYS A 102 3.79 16.24 12.27
C LYS A 102 2.62 16.84 11.50
N MET A 103 2.14 16.16 10.47
CA MET A 103 1.18 16.69 9.50
C MET A 103 -0.23 16.10 9.65
N GLY A 104 -0.42 15.11 10.52
CA GLY A 104 -1.65 14.31 10.65
C GLY A 104 -2.91 15.15 10.73
N ASP A 105 -2.91 16.18 11.59
CA ASP A 105 -4.04 17.09 11.80
C ASP A 105 -4.46 17.87 10.54
N PHE A 106 -3.55 17.99 9.56
CA PHE A 106 -3.80 18.70 8.30
C PHE A 106 -4.09 17.74 7.13
N ILE A 107 -4.02 16.43 7.34
CA ILE A 107 -4.28 15.43 6.29
C ILE A 107 -5.75 15.00 6.37
N ASN A 108 -6.57 15.51 5.45
CA ASN A 108 -7.99 15.12 5.39
C ASN A 108 -8.26 13.82 4.61
N LEU A 109 -7.34 13.42 3.73
CA LEU A 109 -7.45 12.24 2.88
C LEU A 109 -6.06 11.65 2.64
N ALA A 110 -5.88 10.38 2.99
CA ALA A 110 -4.68 9.61 2.71
C ALA A 110 -4.99 8.48 1.72
N ILE A 111 -4.17 8.36 0.67
CA ILE A 111 -4.30 7.31 -0.34
C ILE A 111 -2.97 6.56 -0.42
N HIS A 112 -3.02 5.27 -0.15
CA HIS A 112 -1.90 4.35 -0.29
C HIS A 112 -2.07 3.55 -1.60
N LEU A 113 -1.09 3.63 -2.49
CA LEU A 113 -1.11 2.94 -3.78
C LEU A 113 -0.29 1.65 -3.74
N HIS A 114 -0.90 0.55 -4.14
CA HIS A 114 -0.30 -0.76 -4.34
C HIS A 114 -0.74 -1.37 -5.68
N ALA A 115 -0.29 -2.58 -5.99
CA ALA A 115 -0.79 -3.37 -7.09
C ALA A 115 -1.57 -4.59 -6.59
N SER A 116 -2.59 -4.98 -7.34
CA SER A 116 -3.19 -6.30 -7.28
C SER A 116 -2.50 -7.20 -8.30
N PHE A 117 -2.08 -8.38 -7.89
CA PHE A 117 -1.48 -9.38 -8.77
C PHE A 117 -2.47 -10.47 -9.20
N ILE A 118 -3.75 -10.32 -8.83
CA ILE A 118 -4.81 -11.25 -9.21
C ILE A 118 -5.43 -10.75 -10.52
N PRO A 119 -5.45 -11.57 -11.60
CA PRO A 119 -5.99 -11.16 -12.89
C PRO A 119 -7.38 -10.55 -12.80
N LYS A 120 -7.54 -9.37 -13.39
CA LYS A 120 -8.82 -8.62 -13.42
C LYS A 120 -9.40 -8.31 -12.03
N LYS A 121 -8.59 -8.24 -10.98
CA LYS A 121 -9.01 -7.75 -9.67
C LYS A 121 -8.41 -6.38 -9.39
N GLU A 122 -9.28 -5.41 -9.19
CA GLU A 122 -8.96 -4.00 -8.94
C GLU A 122 -9.64 -3.60 -7.63
N TYR A 123 -8.90 -3.05 -6.67
CA TYR A 123 -9.48 -2.77 -5.35
C TYR A 123 -9.37 -1.31 -4.94
N ILE A 124 -10.42 -0.81 -4.28
CA ILE A 124 -10.39 0.37 -3.43
C ILE A 124 -10.74 -0.11 -2.03
N LEU A 125 -9.72 -0.30 -1.21
CA LEU A 125 -9.85 -0.84 0.14
C LEU A 125 -9.76 0.28 1.17
N TYR A 126 -10.26 0.03 2.36
CA TYR A 126 -10.14 0.92 3.51
C TYR A 126 -9.83 0.13 4.79
N PRO A 127 -9.40 0.76 5.89
CA PRO A 127 -9.15 0.07 7.16
C PRO A 127 -10.36 -0.72 7.69
N TRP A 128 -10.19 -1.73 8.52
CA TRP A 128 -8.94 -2.26 9.04
C TRP A 128 -8.39 -3.41 8.20
N ARG A 129 -7.07 -3.58 8.17
CA ARG A 129 -6.44 -4.77 7.61
C ARG A 129 -6.08 -5.80 8.69
N TYR A 130 -5.74 -5.38 9.91
CA TYR A 130 -5.40 -6.30 11.00
C TYR A 130 -6.60 -7.11 11.55
N SER A 131 -7.83 -6.60 11.43
CA SER A 131 -9.03 -7.16 12.04
C SER A 131 -10.24 -7.08 11.12
N LEU A 132 -11.19 -8.02 11.32
CA LEU A 132 -12.52 -8.02 10.67
C LEU A 132 -13.51 -7.06 11.36
N ARG A 133 -13.14 -6.46 12.50
CA ARG A 133 -13.96 -5.41 13.11
C ARG A 133 -14.10 -4.26 12.13
N THR A 134 -15.29 -3.72 11.97
CA THR A 134 -15.53 -2.56 11.10
C THR A 134 -15.03 -1.26 11.75
N PRO A 135 -14.47 -0.31 10.98
CA PRO A 135 -14.17 1.02 11.50
C PRO A 135 -15.47 1.79 11.80
N SER A 136 -15.42 2.75 12.72
CA SER A 136 -16.59 3.54 13.13
C SER A 136 -17.20 4.34 11.97
N ASN A 137 -16.37 4.83 11.06
CA ASN A 137 -16.75 5.59 9.87
C ASN A 137 -16.89 4.73 8.59
N TYR A 138 -17.09 3.40 8.72
CA TYR A 138 -17.11 2.49 7.56
C TYR A 138 -18.10 2.89 6.47
N ARG A 139 -19.27 3.44 6.82
CA ARG A 139 -20.28 3.87 5.84
C ARG A 139 -19.74 4.95 4.92
N THR A 140 -19.12 5.98 5.50
CA THR A 140 -18.49 7.06 4.75
C THR A 140 -17.37 6.55 3.84
N LEU A 141 -16.53 5.63 4.34
CA LEU A 141 -15.46 5.02 3.55
C LEU A 141 -16.02 4.21 2.38
N GLN A 142 -17.06 3.41 2.62
CA GLN A 142 -17.74 2.61 1.60
C GLN A 142 -18.37 3.51 0.53
N ASP A 143 -19.14 4.53 0.94
CA ASP A 143 -19.85 5.44 0.01
C ASP A 143 -18.87 6.21 -0.90
N ILE A 144 -17.78 6.74 -0.32
CA ILE A 144 -16.71 7.43 -1.06
C ILE A 144 -16.02 6.45 -2.02
N GLY A 145 -15.70 5.25 -1.57
CA GLY A 145 -15.07 4.22 -2.39
C GLY A 145 -15.95 3.78 -3.57
N GLU A 146 -17.24 3.54 -3.33
CA GLU A 146 -18.20 3.14 -4.38
C GLU A 146 -18.49 4.27 -5.37
N TYR A 147 -18.55 5.51 -4.91
CA TYR A 147 -18.58 6.66 -5.80
C TYR A 147 -17.33 6.69 -6.68
N ALA A 148 -16.14 6.56 -6.08
CA ALA A 148 -14.89 6.57 -6.80
C ALA A 148 -14.78 5.42 -7.81
N ALA A 149 -15.22 4.21 -7.44
CA ALA A 149 -15.26 3.04 -8.33
C ALA A 149 -16.13 3.29 -9.57
N ARG A 150 -17.31 3.91 -9.39
CA ARG A 150 -18.19 4.30 -10.50
C ARG A 150 -17.56 5.33 -11.43
N GLN A 151 -16.86 6.32 -10.88
CA GLN A 151 -16.17 7.35 -11.67
C GLN A 151 -14.90 6.82 -12.36
N ALA A 152 -14.22 5.85 -11.75
CA ALA A 152 -13.04 5.19 -12.27
C ALA A 152 -13.36 3.91 -13.07
N ARG A 153 -14.56 3.82 -13.65
CA ARG A 153 -15.02 2.66 -14.41
C ARG A 153 -14.00 2.26 -15.48
N LEU A 154 -13.70 0.97 -15.55
CA LEU A 154 -12.73 0.44 -16.50
C LEU A 154 -13.30 0.39 -17.93
N PRO A 155 -12.44 0.37 -18.97
CA PRO A 155 -12.89 0.31 -20.36
C PRO A 155 -13.76 -0.90 -20.70
N ASP A 156 -13.57 -2.02 -20.00
CA ASP A 156 -14.37 -3.25 -20.14
C ASP A 156 -15.66 -3.23 -19.30
N GLY A 157 -16.00 -2.08 -18.72
CA GLY A 157 -17.21 -1.87 -17.95
C GLY A 157 -17.13 -2.32 -16.50
N ARG A 158 -16.05 -3.00 -16.07
CA ARG A 158 -15.86 -3.41 -14.68
C ARG A 158 -15.64 -2.22 -13.74
N LEU A 159 -15.94 -2.43 -12.47
CA LEU A 159 -15.68 -1.49 -11.38
C LEU A 159 -14.59 -2.04 -10.46
N TYR A 160 -13.98 -1.15 -9.70
CA TYR A 160 -13.14 -1.55 -8.57
C TYR A 160 -14.01 -2.18 -7.48
N GLU A 161 -13.52 -3.26 -6.86
CA GLU A 161 -14.12 -3.86 -5.68
C GLU A 161 -13.83 -2.97 -4.47
N VAL A 162 -14.90 -2.59 -3.75
CA VAL A 162 -14.84 -1.67 -2.61
C VAL A 162 -15.25 -2.40 -1.35
N HIS A 163 -14.30 -2.58 -0.43
CA HIS A 163 -14.57 -3.21 0.86
C HIS A 163 -13.41 -2.99 1.84
N GLN A 164 -13.64 -3.36 3.10
CA GLN A 164 -12.61 -3.37 4.13
C GLN A 164 -11.42 -4.27 3.73
N SER A 165 -10.20 -3.79 4.02
CA SER A 165 -8.94 -4.43 3.60
C SER A 165 -8.76 -5.83 4.16
N SER A 166 -9.25 -6.13 5.36
CA SER A 166 -9.17 -7.46 5.97
C SER A 166 -9.93 -8.55 5.22
N ASN A 167 -10.88 -8.17 4.34
CA ASN A 167 -11.60 -9.13 3.48
C ASN A 167 -10.77 -9.55 2.26
N ASP A 168 -9.74 -8.78 1.89
CA ASP A 168 -8.72 -9.17 0.90
C ASP A 168 -7.66 -10.06 1.58
N GLU A 169 -7.04 -9.54 2.65
CA GLU A 169 -6.02 -10.27 3.42
C GLU A 169 -5.88 -9.65 4.82
N ARG A 170 -5.77 -10.49 5.85
CA ARG A 170 -5.48 -10.04 7.21
C ARG A 170 -3.98 -9.84 7.41
N VAL A 171 -3.61 -8.60 7.73
CA VAL A 171 -2.22 -8.19 7.92
C VAL A 171 -2.15 -7.10 8.99
N ALA A 172 -1.28 -7.27 9.96
CA ALA A 172 -1.02 -6.29 11.00
C ALA A 172 0.22 -5.44 10.73
N GLY A 173 0.34 -4.31 11.45
CA GLY A 173 1.47 -3.39 11.32
C GLY A 173 1.52 -2.61 10.00
N THR A 174 0.37 -2.43 9.33
CA THR A 174 0.30 -1.72 8.04
C THR A 174 0.25 -0.21 8.19
N LEU A 175 0.69 0.50 7.15
CA LEU A 175 0.64 1.95 7.11
C LEU A 175 -0.79 2.47 7.23
N ILE A 176 -1.75 1.87 6.49
CA ILE A 176 -3.14 2.35 6.46
C ILE A 176 -3.82 2.23 7.84
N ASP A 177 -3.54 1.15 8.56
CA ASP A 177 -4.11 0.95 9.89
C ASP A 177 -3.41 1.88 10.90
N TYR A 178 -2.10 2.10 10.79
CA TYR A 178 -1.39 3.05 11.65
C TYR A 178 -1.90 4.49 11.50
N ILE A 179 -2.03 4.99 10.27
CA ILE A 179 -2.47 6.37 10.05
C ILE A 179 -3.95 6.57 10.39
N SER A 180 -4.78 5.53 10.28
CA SER A 180 -6.18 5.60 10.72
C SER A 180 -6.30 5.46 12.24
N GLY A 181 -5.62 4.50 12.86
CA GLY A 181 -5.82 4.14 14.26
C GLY A 181 -4.95 4.85 15.28
N VAL A 182 -3.78 5.34 14.88
CA VAL A 182 -2.85 6.06 15.78
C VAL A 182 -2.80 7.54 15.43
N VAL A 183 -2.66 7.88 14.16
CA VAL A 183 -2.60 9.29 13.72
C VAL A 183 -4.00 9.93 13.71
N GLY A 184 -5.06 9.12 13.54
CA GLY A 184 -6.44 9.60 13.58
C GLY A 184 -6.95 10.21 12.27
N ILE A 185 -6.36 9.85 11.13
CA ILE A 185 -6.86 10.27 9.81
C ILE A 185 -8.12 9.48 9.49
N ASP A 186 -9.26 10.18 9.32
CA ASP A 186 -10.55 9.55 9.08
C ASP A 186 -10.65 8.87 7.72
N LEU A 187 -10.18 9.55 6.65
CA LEU A 187 -10.32 9.07 5.28
C LEU A 187 -9.01 8.47 4.78
N VAL A 188 -8.90 7.16 4.91
CA VAL A 188 -7.73 6.39 4.48
C VAL A 188 -8.16 5.31 3.49
N PHE A 189 -7.54 5.32 2.31
CA PHE A 189 -7.80 4.33 1.27
C PHE A 189 -6.52 3.63 0.82
N LEU A 190 -6.64 2.34 0.52
CA LEU A 190 -5.63 1.54 -0.17
C LEU A 190 -6.17 1.19 -1.56
N ILE A 191 -5.54 1.71 -2.61
CA ILE A 191 -5.91 1.37 -3.98
C ILE A 191 -4.95 0.31 -4.53
N LYS A 192 -5.50 -0.73 -5.15
CA LYS A 192 -4.75 -1.81 -5.78
C LYS A 192 -5.26 -2.07 -7.20
N PRO A 193 -4.90 -1.22 -8.18
CA PRO A 193 -5.14 -1.57 -9.57
C PRO A 193 -4.41 -2.86 -9.94
N TYR A 194 -4.99 -3.67 -10.83
CA TYR A 194 -4.36 -4.86 -11.36
C TYR A 194 -3.11 -4.47 -12.16
N HIS A 195 -2.04 -5.20 -11.88
CA HIS A 195 -0.82 -5.21 -12.66
C HIS A 195 -0.27 -6.63 -12.64
N GLU A 196 0.27 -7.08 -13.77
CA GLU A 196 0.89 -8.40 -13.83
C GLU A 196 2.06 -8.51 -12.86
N MET A 197 2.22 -9.68 -12.25
CA MET A 197 3.37 -9.92 -11.39
C MET A 197 4.58 -10.21 -12.28
N PHE A 198 5.61 -9.35 -12.21
CA PHE A 198 6.81 -9.42 -13.05
C PHE A 198 6.51 -9.31 -14.57
N PRO A 199 5.89 -8.21 -15.03
CA PRO A 199 5.59 -8.04 -16.45
C PRO A 199 6.88 -8.00 -17.27
N ASN A 200 6.75 -8.11 -18.58
CA ASN A 200 7.84 -7.79 -19.47
C ASN A 200 8.21 -6.30 -19.32
N PHE A 201 9.36 -6.02 -18.69
CA PHE A 201 9.74 -4.64 -18.36
C PHE A 201 10.07 -3.78 -19.58
N THR A 202 10.25 -4.37 -20.77
CA THR A 202 10.38 -3.62 -22.01
C THR A 202 9.02 -3.20 -22.57
N ASP A 203 7.94 -3.82 -22.12
CA ASP A 203 6.58 -3.42 -22.48
C ASP A 203 6.14 -2.22 -21.64
N THR A 204 6.17 -1.05 -22.26
CA THR A 204 5.76 0.20 -21.63
C THR A 204 4.24 0.34 -21.56
N SER A 205 3.48 -0.48 -22.29
CA SER A 205 2.02 -0.42 -22.31
C SER A 205 1.42 -0.88 -20.98
N ASP A 206 1.96 -1.95 -20.37
CA ASP A 206 1.52 -2.45 -19.07
C ASP A 206 1.68 -1.40 -17.96
N LEU A 207 2.86 -0.74 -17.94
CA LEU A 207 3.12 0.35 -17.02
C LEU A 207 2.18 1.53 -17.28
N GLY A 208 1.98 1.90 -18.55
CA GLY A 208 1.06 2.97 -18.94
C GLY A 208 -0.37 2.70 -18.50
N VAL A 209 -0.86 1.46 -18.64
CA VAL A 209 -2.19 1.04 -18.18
C VAL A 209 -2.30 1.15 -16.66
N TYR A 210 -1.32 0.66 -15.91
CA TYR A 210 -1.34 0.74 -14.45
C TYR A 210 -1.28 2.18 -13.94
N VAL A 211 -0.44 3.03 -14.54
CA VAL A 211 -0.37 4.46 -14.20
C VAL A 211 -1.70 5.16 -14.51
N LYS A 212 -2.30 4.90 -15.68
CA LYS A 212 -3.60 5.49 -16.06
C LYS A 212 -4.71 5.07 -15.09
N LYS A 213 -4.77 3.79 -14.75
CA LYS A 213 -5.71 3.26 -13.74
C LYS A 213 -5.51 3.92 -12.39
N SER A 214 -4.26 3.97 -11.91
CA SER A 214 -3.90 4.56 -10.61
C SER A 214 -4.31 6.03 -10.52
N ILE A 215 -3.93 6.85 -11.51
CA ILE A 215 -4.27 8.29 -11.54
C ILE A 215 -5.79 8.48 -11.62
N SER A 216 -6.49 7.73 -12.47
CA SER A 216 -7.94 7.81 -12.60
C SER A 216 -8.65 7.53 -11.27
N THR A 217 -8.22 6.48 -10.56
CA THR A 217 -8.79 6.08 -9.26
C THR A 217 -8.48 7.10 -8.17
N VAL A 218 -7.24 7.62 -8.11
CA VAL A 218 -6.86 8.69 -7.17
C VAL A 218 -7.72 9.92 -7.39
N LEU A 219 -7.85 10.40 -8.63
CA LEU A 219 -8.67 11.57 -8.95
C LEU A 219 -10.16 11.32 -8.61
N SER A 220 -10.64 10.10 -8.80
CA SER A 220 -12.01 9.72 -8.48
C SER A 220 -12.27 9.70 -6.97
N LEU A 221 -11.33 9.23 -6.15
CA LEU A 221 -11.39 9.33 -4.68
C LEU A 221 -11.40 10.78 -4.21
N VAL A 222 -10.53 11.63 -4.78
CA VAL A 222 -10.51 13.06 -4.45
C VAL A 222 -11.84 13.74 -4.80
N ARG A 223 -12.43 13.42 -5.96
CA ARG A 223 -13.76 13.92 -6.33
C ARG A 223 -14.86 13.41 -5.40
N ALA A 224 -14.84 12.13 -5.06
CA ALA A 224 -15.78 11.51 -4.13
C ALA A 224 -15.77 12.20 -2.76
N TRP A 225 -14.57 12.38 -2.19
CA TRP A 225 -14.37 13.10 -0.95
C TRP A 225 -14.91 14.53 -1.01
N ARG A 226 -14.57 15.30 -2.05
CA ARG A 226 -15.04 16.69 -2.22
C ARG A 226 -16.56 16.78 -2.40
N SER A 227 -17.19 15.77 -3.00
CA SER A 227 -18.65 15.71 -3.13
C SER A 227 -19.32 15.34 -1.79
N SER A 228 -18.73 14.44 -1.02
CA SER A 228 -19.20 14.06 0.31
C SER A 228 -19.11 15.21 1.31
N THR A 229 -18.03 16.00 1.29
CA THR A 229 -17.91 17.19 2.15
C THR A 229 -18.94 18.25 1.82
N LYS A 230 -19.24 18.47 0.53
CA LYS A 230 -20.35 19.35 0.12
C LYS A 230 -21.69 18.89 0.69
N GLN A 231 -21.98 17.59 0.64
CA GLN A 231 -23.19 17.01 1.23
C GLN A 231 -23.22 17.18 2.76
N ASN A 232 -22.09 17.01 3.44
CA ASN A 232 -21.99 17.24 4.88
C ASN A 232 -22.09 18.72 5.28
N THR A 233 -21.61 19.65 4.44
CA THR A 233 -21.86 21.09 4.66
C THR A 233 -23.30 21.47 4.39
N LEU A 234 -23.96 20.84 3.40
CA LEU A 234 -25.38 21.07 3.11
C LEU A 234 -26.27 20.49 4.21
N SER A 235 -25.93 19.32 4.79
CA SER A 235 -26.65 18.77 5.93
C SER A 235 -26.46 19.60 7.21
N PHE A 236 -25.32 20.30 7.35
CA PHE A 236 -25.10 21.25 8.44
C PHE A 236 -26.00 22.50 8.37
N PHE A 237 -26.50 22.86 7.17
CA PHE A 237 -27.43 23.98 6.99
C PHE A 237 -28.91 23.58 7.08
N GLY A 238 -29.23 22.31 7.36
CA GLY A 238 -30.51 21.90 7.95
C GLY A 238 -31.78 22.36 7.22
N ARG A 239 -31.74 22.59 5.91
CA ARG A 239 -32.93 22.73 5.09
C ARG A 239 -32.72 22.02 3.77
N ASP A 240 -33.56 21.03 3.54
CA ASP A 240 -33.82 20.48 2.21
C ASP A 240 -34.11 21.65 1.27
N VAL A 241 -33.21 21.88 0.32
CA VAL A 241 -33.52 22.71 -0.84
C VAL A 241 -33.87 21.73 -1.94
N GLU A 242 -35.17 21.47 -2.08
CA GLU A 242 -35.74 20.86 -3.27
C GLU A 242 -35.50 21.81 -4.47
N PHE A 243 -35.04 21.26 -5.59
CA PHE A 243 -35.17 21.88 -6.90
C PHE A 243 -36.34 21.24 -7.64
#